data_AF-A0A132F0D6-F1
#
_entry.id   AF-A0A132F0D6-F1
#
_cell.length_a   1.000
_cell.length_b   1.000
_cell.length_c   1.000
_cell.angle_alpha   90.00
_cell.angle_beta   90.00
_cell.angle_gamma   90.00
#
_symmetry.space_group_name_H-M   'P 1'
#
loop_
_entity.id
_entity.type
_entity.pdbx_description
1 polymer ?
#
loop_
_entity_poly.entity_id
_entity_poly.type
_entity_poly.pdbx_seq_one_letter_code
_entity_poly.pdbx_strand_id
1 'polypeptide(L)'
;MRRQGVAIIFAILGLVSWWGWAGVDIEICQRLPQRCMTSGCKEIGACPVDFWEGLGFLSAIFGPSILFYVAAVLFGSRRRNAIQWVILLSMLVAAHWLTMLSIRLI
;
A
#
# COMPACT_ATOMS: atom_id res chain seq x y z
N MET A 1 16.84 -13.40 -14.68
CA MET A 1 16.12 -14.09 -13.58
C MET A 1 16.25 -13.40 -12.23
N ARG A 2 17.47 -13.10 -11.72
CA ARG A 2 17.66 -12.46 -10.38
C ARG A 2 16.91 -11.14 -10.15
N ARG A 3 16.80 -10.26 -11.16
CA ARG A 3 16.12 -8.96 -11.06
C ARG A 3 14.60 -9.08 -10.94
N GLN A 4 14.00 -10.03 -11.66
CA GLN A 4 12.55 -10.30 -11.58
C GLN A 4 12.18 -10.90 -10.22
N GLY A 5 13.01 -11.79 -9.67
CA GLY A 5 12.81 -12.32 -8.33
C GLY A 5 12.77 -11.22 -7.25
N VAL A 6 13.71 -10.26 -7.30
CA VAL A 6 13.72 -9.13 -6.35
C VAL A 6 12.48 -8.27 -6.53
N ALA A 7 12.06 -7.99 -7.77
CA ALA A 7 10.87 -7.18 -8.02
C ALA A 7 9.59 -7.86 -7.51
N ILE A 8 9.45 -9.18 -7.67
CA ILE A 8 8.32 -9.95 -7.13
C ILE A 8 8.32 -9.91 -5.59
N ILE A 9 9.47 -10.03 -4.95
CA ILE A 9 9.58 -9.89 -3.48
C ILE A 9 9.10 -8.50 -3.04
N PHE A 10 9.52 -7.45 -3.75
CA PHE A 10 9.06 -6.08 -3.47
C PHE A 10 7.55 -5.94 -3.68
N ALA A 11 6.97 -6.56 -4.70
CA ALA A 11 5.53 -6.57 -4.93
C ALA A 11 4.77 -7.20 -3.75
N ILE A 12 5.22 -8.37 -3.29
CA ILE A 12 4.65 -9.06 -2.12
C ILE A 12 4.78 -8.17 -0.87
N LEU A 13 5.94 -7.54 -0.67
CA LEU A 13 6.15 -6.63 0.45
C LEU A 13 5.30 -5.37 0.39
N GLY A 14 4.94 -4.90 -0.81
CA GLY A 14 3.96 -3.83 -0.99
C GLY A 14 2.58 -4.24 -0.46
N LEU A 15 2.13 -5.46 -0.76
CA LEU A 15 0.87 -6.00 -0.24
C LEU A 15 0.93 -6.19 1.28
N VAL A 16 2.05 -6.69 1.81
CA VAL A 16 2.27 -6.82 3.27
C VAL A 16 2.28 -5.44 3.93
N SER A 17 2.84 -4.42 3.29
CA SER A 17 2.84 -3.03 3.80
C SER A 17 1.42 -2.47 3.86
N TRP A 18 0.57 -2.77 2.87
CA TRP A 18 -0.85 -2.44 2.89
C TRP A 18 -1.61 -3.17 4.00
N TRP A 19 -1.37 -4.46 4.16
CA TRP A 19 -1.98 -5.25 5.24
C TRP A 19 -1.59 -4.71 6.62
N GLY A 20 -0.31 -4.38 6.82
CA GLY A 20 0.18 -3.77 8.04
C GLY A 20 -0.47 -2.40 8.31
N TRP A 21 -0.64 -1.58 7.26
CA TRP A 21 -1.36 -0.31 7.37
C TRP A 21 -2.82 -0.53 7.77
N ALA A 22 -3.52 -1.52 7.20
CA ALA A 22 -4.91 -1.82 7.57
C ALA A 22 -5.05 -2.13 9.07
N GLY A 23 -4.08 -2.82 9.67
CA GLY A 23 -4.05 -3.02 11.13
C GLY A 23 -3.90 -1.73 11.91
N VAL A 24 -2.96 -0.86 11.50
CA VAL A 24 -2.76 0.46 12.12
C VAL A 24 -3.99 1.35 11.98
N ASP A 25 -4.64 1.32 10.81
CA ASP A 25 -5.86 2.07 10.54
C ASP A 25 -7.00 1.66 11.48
N ILE A 26 -7.15 0.36 11.74
CA ILE A 26 -8.12 -0.15 12.73
C ILE A 26 -7.83 0.41 14.12
N GLU A 27 -6.58 0.39 14.57
CA GLU A 27 -6.21 0.94 15.89
C GLU A 27 -6.46 2.45 15.98
N ILE A 28 -6.12 3.20 14.93
CA ILE A 28 -6.41 4.63 14.83
C ILE A 28 -7.93 4.85 14.95
N CYS A 29 -8.73 4.05 14.25
CA CYS A 29 -10.17 4.17 14.26
C CYS A 29 -10.85 3.78 15.57
N GLN A 30 -10.27 2.84 16.31
CA GLN A 30 -10.72 2.53 17.68
C GLN A 30 -10.47 3.71 18.63
N ARG A 31 -9.37 4.44 18.47
CA ARG A 31 -9.01 5.59 19.31
C ARG A 31 -9.71 6.88 18.87
N LEU A 32 -9.99 7.04 17.58
CA LEU A 32 -10.52 8.25 16.95
C LEU A 32 -11.75 7.92 16.08
N PRO A 33 -12.86 7.44 16.68
CA PRO A 33 -14.02 6.95 15.92
C PRO A 33 -14.67 8.04 15.05
N GLN A 34 -14.59 9.31 15.44
CA GLN A 34 -15.14 10.44 14.69
C GLN A 34 -14.47 10.65 13.32
N ARG A 35 -13.20 10.24 13.18
CA ARG A 35 -12.45 10.29 11.90
C ARG A 35 -12.60 9.02 11.07
N CYS A 36 -13.38 8.07 11.56
CA CYS A 36 -13.54 6.75 10.96
C CYS A 36 -14.98 6.32 10.75
N MET A 37 -15.93 7.23 10.95
CA MET A 37 -17.29 6.99 10.51
C MET A 37 -17.32 6.86 8.99
N THR A 38 -17.50 5.63 8.53
CA THR A 38 -17.83 5.36 7.14
C THR A 38 -19.28 5.76 6.92
N SER A 39 -19.51 6.79 6.10
CA SER A 39 -20.84 7.10 5.58
C SER A 39 -21.13 6.18 4.40
N GLY A 40 -22.31 5.58 4.36
CA GLY A 40 -22.75 4.73 3.25
C GLY A 40 -22.99 3.27 3.63
N CYS A 41 -23.19 2.47 2.59
CA CYS A 41 -23.59 1.08 2.69
C CYS A 41 -22.37 0.18 3.03
N LYS A 42 -22.57 -0.79 3.94
CA LYS A 42 -21.49 -1.56 4.59
C LYS A 42 -21.10 -2.86 3.88
N GLU A 43 -21.90 -3.32 2.93
CA GLU A 43 -21.71 -4.65 2.32
C GLU A 43 -21.19 -4.56 0.89
N ILE A 44 -20.02 -5.17 0.65
CA ILE A 44 -19.30 -5.18 -0.63
C ILE A 44 -20.17 -5.67 -1.81
N GLY A 45 -21.23 -6.44 -1.55
CA GLY A 45 -22.15 -6.96 -2.57
C GLY A 45 -23.52 -6.30 -2.63
N ALA A 46 -23.88 -5.44 -1.68
CA ALA A 46 -25.22 -4.82 -1.63
C ALA A 46 -25.22 -3.37 -2.12
N CYS A 47 -24.07 -2.71 -2.10
CA CYS A 47 -23.95 -1.32 -2.50
C CYS A 47 -23.67 -1.24 -4.00
N PRO A 48 -24.38 -0.39 -4.76
CA PRO A 48 -23.96 -0.08 -6.13
C PRO A 48 -22.60 0.62 -6.04
N VAL A 49 -21.56 -0.05 -6.54
CA VAL A 49 -20.21 0.51 -6.62
C VAL A 49 -20.01 0.98 -8.05
N ASP A 50 -19.81 2.29 -8.23
CA ASP A 50 -19.48 2.81 -9.55
C ASP A 50 -18.11 2.28 -10.01
N PHE A 51 -17.92 2.19 -11.33
CA PHE A 51 -16.66 1.68 -11.89
C PHE A 51 -15.43 2.37 -11.31
N TRP A 52 -15.51 3.70 -11.11
CA TRP A 52 -14.43 4.51 -10.55
C TRP A 52 -14.16 4.22 -9.07
N GLU A 53 -15.21 3.95 -8.29
CA GLU A 53 -15.06 3.59 -6.87
C GLU A 53 -14.43 2.19 -6.73
N GLY A 54 -14.84 1.24 -7.56
CA GLY A 54 -14.25 -0.10 -7.61
C GLY A 54 -12.79 -0.06 -8.05
N LEU A 55 -12.47 0.75 -9.06
CA LEU A 55 -11.10 0.99 -9.50
C LEU A 55 -10.27 1.65 -8.38
N GLY A 56 -10.84 2.63 -7.67
CA GLY A 56 -10.24 3.27 -6.51
C GLY A 56 -9.89 2.26 -5.43
N PHE A 57 -10.84 1.40 -5.05
CA PHE A 57 -10.65 0.33 -4.07
C PHE A 57 -9.53 -0.65 -4.46
N LEU A 58 -9.56 -1.15 -5.70
CA LEU A 58 -8.51 -2.04 -6.20
C LEU A 58 -7.15 -1.35 -6.26
N SER A 59 -7.11 -0.08 -6.65
CA SER A 59 -5.88 0.70 -6.69
C SER A 59 -5.31 0.95 -5.30
N ALA A 60 -6.15 1.11 -4.27
CA ALA A 60 -5.70 1.24 -2.90
C ALA A 60 -5.05 -0.06 -2.38
N ILE A 61 -5.59 -1.23 -2.77
CA ILE A 61 -5.05 -2.54 -2.37
C ILE A 61 -3.79 -2.91 -3.14
N PHE A 62 -3.83 -2.83 -4.48
CA PHE A 62 -2.77 -3.32 -5.35
C PHE A 62 -1.75 -2.25 -5.73
N GLY A 63 -2.08 -0.97 -5.55
CA GLY A 63 -1.22 0.16 -5.87
C GLY A 63 0.15 0.08 -5.19
N PRO A 64 0.24 -0.17 -3.87
CA PRO A 64 1.53 -0.33 -3.18
C PRO A 64 2.38 -1.45 -3.79
N SER A 65 1.78 -2.60 -4.10
CA SER A 65 2.44 -3.75 -4.74
C SER A 65 3.02 -3.39 -6.10
N ILE A 66 2.26 -2.70 -6.94
CA ILE A 66 2.70 -2.25 -8.27
C ILE A 66 3.83 -1.22 -8.14
N LEU A 67 3.70 -0.23 -7.25
CA LEU A 67 4.70 0.81 -7.04
C LEU A 67 6.02 0.22 -6.52
N PHE A 68 5.97 -0.72 -5.58
CA PHE A 68 7.16 -1.38 -5.04
C PHE A 68 7.84 -2.24 -6.11
N TYR A 69 7.06 -2.97 -6.92
CA TYR A 69 7.58 -3.72 -8.06
C TYR A 69 8.32 -2.80 -9.05
N VAL A 70 7.66 -1.71 -9.48
CA VAL A 70 8.23 -0.75 -10.44
C VAL A 70 9.51 -0.13 -9.88
N ALA A 71 9.51 0.27 -8.60
CA ALA A 71 10.70 0.79 -7.94
C ALA A 71 11.84 -0.23 -7.97
N ALA A 72 11.58 -1.50 -7.64
CA ALA A 72 12.59 -2.55 -7.70
C ALA A 72 13.11 -2.82 -9.11
N VAL A 73 12.25 -2.74 -10.13
CA VAL A 73 12.68 -2.84 -11.52
C VAL A 73 13.56 -1.65 -11.89
N LEU A 74 13.13 -0.42 -11.68
CA LEU A 74 13.86 0.79 -12.04
C LEU A 74 15.25 0.85 -11.37
N PHE A 75 15.28 0.63 -10.06
CA PHE A 75 16.51 0.71 -9.25
C PHE A 75 17.38 -0.54 -9.33
N GLY A 76 16.86 -1.66 -9.84
CA GLY A 76 17.59 -2.91 -10.04
C GLY A 76 18.51 -2.95 -11.26
N SER A 77 18.62 -1.84 -12.01
CA SER A 77 19.53 -1.69 -13.14
C SER A 77 21.01 -1.64 -12.72
N ARG A 78 21.30 -1.16 -11.51
CA ARG A 78 22.66 -1.11 -10.93
C ARG A 78 22.87 -2.24 -9.93
N ARG A 79 24.09 -2.77 -9.83
CA ARG A 79 24.46 -3.69 -8.73
C ARG A 79 24.30 -2.94 -7.41
N ARG A 80 23.39 -3.42 -6.56
CA ARG A 80 23.12 -2.86 -5.24
C ARG A 80 23.46 -3.87 -4.16
N ASN A 81 24.03 -3.38 -3.07
CA ASN A 81 24.26 -4.17 -1.87
C ASN A 81 22.93 -4.40 -1.13
N ALA A 82 22.87 -5.43 -0.29
CA ALA A 82 21.67 -5.76 0.49
C ALA A 82 21.16 -4.56 1.32
N ILE A 83 22.08 -3.79 1.91
CA ILE A 83 21.75 -2.58 2.68
C ILE A 83 21.00 -1.55 1.82
N GLN A 84 21.39 -1.35 0.57
CA GLN A 84 20.72 -0.39 -0.33
C GLN A 84 19.30 -0.85 -0.72
N TRP A 85 19.06 -2.16 -0.77
CA TRP A 85 17.72 -2.71 -0.98
C TRP A 85 16.84 -2.51 0.24
N VAL A 86 17.37 -2.75 1.44
CA VAL A 86 16.66 -2.50 2.70
C VAL A 86 16.30 -1.03 2.83
N ILE A 87 17.25 -0.11 2.58
CA ILE A 87 16.99 1.34 2.62
C ILE A 87 15.88 1.72 1.64
N LEU A 88 15.93 1.23 0.39
CA LEU A 88 14.90 1.52 -0.61
C LEU A 88 13.52 1.03 -0.14
N LEU A 89 13.46 -0.19 0.39
CA LEU A 89 12.23 -0.77 0.91
C LEU A 89 11.69 0.05 2.09
N SER A 90 12.54 0.40 3.06
CA SER A 90 12.15 1.22 4.20
C SER A 90 11.61 2.58 3.77
N MET A 91 12.24 3.25 2.79
CA MET A 91 11.73 4.51 2.24
C MET A 91 10.37 4.34 1.55
N LEU A 92 10.19 3.26 0.78
CA LEU A 92 8.91 2.97 0.12
C LEU A 92 7.79 2.71 1.13
N VAL A 93 8.05 1.93 2.18
CA VAL A 93 7.09 1.68 3.26
C VAL A 93 6.76 2.97 4.00
N ALA A 94 7.77 3.77 4.35
CA ALA A 94 7.54 5.06 5.02
C ALA A 94 6.71 6.01 4.16
N ALA A 95 7.03 6.14 2.87
CA ALA A 95 6.27 6.98 1.94
C ALA A 95 4.82 6.49 1.77
N HIS A 96 4.63 5.18 1.65
CA HIS A 96 3.30 4.57 1.56
C HIS A 96 2.48 4.83 2.84
N TRP A 97 3.06 4.61 4.02
CA TRP A 97 2.35 4.83 5.27
C TRP A 97 2.06 6.32 5.53
N LEU A 98 3.01 7.21 5.21
CA LEU A 98 2.81 8.66 5.31
C LEU A 98 1.71 9.16 4.38
N THR A 99 1.63 8.64 3.15
CA THR A 99 0.56 9.01 2.21
C THR A 99 -0.80 8.54 2.72
N MET A 100 -0.90 7.30 3.19
CA MET A 100 -2.15 6.79 3.77
C MET A 100 -2.57 7.55 5.04
N LEU A 101 -1.61 7.88 5.90
CA LEU A 101 -1.84 8.71 7.09
C LEU A 101 -2.33 10.10 6.71
N SER A 102 -1.74 10.71 5.68
CA SER A 102 -2.13 12.05 5.21
C SER A 102 -3.56 12.04 4.69
N ILE A 103 -3.92 11.05 3.87
CA ILE A 103 -5.29 10.86 3.36
C ILE A 103 -6.27 10.69 4.51
N ARG A 104 -5.87 10.04 5.61
CA ARG A 104 -6.72 9.83 6.78
C ARG A 104 -6.94 11.07 7.63
N LEU A 105 -5.94 11.95 7.72
CA LEU A 105 -5.97 13.13 8.58
C LEU A 105 -6.66 14.34 7.94
N ILE A 106 -6.68 14.40 6.60
CA ILE A 106 -7.42 15.39 5.81
C ILE A 106 -8.93 15.14 5.98
#